data_AF-T0PZ64-F1
#
_entry.id   AF-T0PZ64-F1
#
_cell.length_a   1.000
_cell.length_b   1.000
_cell.length_c   1.000
_cell.angle_alpha   90.00
_cell.angle_beta   90.00
_cell.angle_gamma   90.00
#
_symmetry.space_group_name_H-M   'P 1'
#
loop_
_entity.id
_entity.type
_entity.pdbx_description
1 polymer ?
#
loop_
_entity_poly.entity_id
_entity_poly.type
_entity_poly.pdbx_seq_one_letter_code
_entity_poly.pdbx_strand_id
1 'polypeptide(L)'
;MSVGLWDSVDSTFQDDILAYAGPLTQYLNGRLILDSPTAERAVIAEAYAREWPGDLASLPNAFGMRHVGVHAMIRSKAMRSRYERLYGPVRRVYPFVDAYDRFDPWREPLEEIPTESLDDIALRNCWVDDLASYVSSPIALALVAAIGGHATLLAFTGSDLGVDLAKLAYAPATYDALLDYVAGEGYLDVLQVLHAAGSAHCTAAAMDKAAVAGHLDVVSWLHAHRSEGCTSDAFDASLLQGHGDVLAFLQAHRTEGHSPHIIDVAVRSGKLDAVETLHRLGLPFSPAAMDVAAACGHADIVTFLHMKRSDGCSVAAMDSAARHGHLRIVQFLHTHRHEGCSTAALDGAAFNNHLDVVQYLHRHRREGGTAHGMDRAAHRGHATMVEYLHRHRSEGCTTRAVDWAASSGHLDVVDFLTRHRTEGFTYKAVLWAATKGHKDVVRLLGQLDAPQYDRVRRAIAEAKVAMRHDKASYLQEVTGVVGADDDIMRFGVLLRQPDDDDYSDWDADQIDDDLGSFEHELRLGV
;
A
#
# COMPACT_ATOMS: atom_id res chain seq x y z
N MET A 1 33.56 7.00 43.20
CA MET A 1 34.96 7.20 43.62
C MET A 1 35.73 5.91 43.42
N SER A 2 36.58 5.85 42.39
CA SER A 2 37.69 4.90 42.22
C SER A 2 38.59 5.40 41.08
N VAL A 3 39.03 6.66 41.17
CA VAL A 3 39.88 7.31 40.14
C VAL A 3 41.37 7.02 40.39
N GLY A 4 41.71 5.99 41.18
CA GLY A 4 43.09 5.70 41.58
C GLY A 4 43.67 4.38 41.06
N LEU A 5 42.82 3.45 40.61
CA LEU A 5 43.26 2.11 40.20
C LEU A 5 43.46 1.94 38.70
N TRP A 6 42.77 2.74 37.87
CA TRP A 6 42.86 2.64 36.41
C TRP A 6 44.13 3.30 35.87
N ASP A 7 44.45 4.49 36.40
CA ASP A 7 45.63 5.27 36.01
C ASP A 7 46.97 4.63 36.44
N SER A 8 46.94 3.55 37.22
CA SER A 8 48.12 2.78 37.65
C SER A 8 48.35 1.49 36.84
N VAL A 9 47.49 1.17 35.88
CA VAL A 9 47.64 0.04 34.95
C VAL A 9 48.52 0.45 33.77
N ASP A 10 49.45 -0.41 33.35
CA ASP A 10 50.29 -0.17 32.17
C ASP A 10 49.43 0.05 30.91
N SER A 11 49.78 1.09 30.13
CA SER A 11 49.11 1.47 28.88
C SER A 11 48.89 0.31 27.89
N THR A 12 49.79 -0.67 27.84
CA THR A 12 49.63 -1.84 26.97
C THR A 12 48.54 -2.78 27.47
N PHE A 13 48.39 -2.95 28.78
CA PHE A 13 47.32 -3.75 29.37
C PHE A 13 45.97 -3.04 29.36
N GLN A 14 45.95 -1.70 29.48
CA GLN A 14 44.72 -0.91 29.35
C GLN A 14 44.08 -1.09 27.97
N ASP A 15 44.89 -1.14 26.93
CA ASP A 15 44.45 -1.33 25.54
C ASP A 15 43.80 -2.70 25.30
N ASP A 16 44.42 -3.76 25.82
CA ASP A 16 43.88 -5.12 25.72
C ASP A 16 42.59 -5.27 26.56
N ILE A 17 42.55 -4.71 27.77
CA ILE A 17 41.36 -4.75 28.63
C ILE A 17 40.17 -4.01 27.98
N LEU A 18 40.42 -2.84 27.39
CA LEU A 18 39.37 -2.05 26.73
C LEU A 18 38.86 -2.73 25.45
N ALA A 19 39.68 -3.52 24.75
CA ALA A 19 39.23 -4.28 23.57
C ALA A 19 38.16 -5.34 23.90
N TYR A 20 38.15 -5.86 25.14
CA TYR A 20 37.13 -6.81 25.62
C TYR A 20 36.03 -6.15 26.46
N ALA A 21 36.09 -4.83 26.68
CA ALA A 21 35.07 -4.12 27.45
C ALA A 21 33.76 -4.00 26.66
N GLY A 22 32.65 -3.77 27.35
CA GLY A 22 31.36 -3.55 26.70
C GLY A 22 31.31 -2.28 25.85
N PRO A 23 30.38 -2.18 24.88
CA PRO A 23 30.28 -1.06 23.94
C PRO A 23 30.24 0.32 24.62
N LEU A 24 29.58 0.46 25.77
CA LEU A 24 29.55 1.72 26.53
C LEU A 24 30.93 2.09 27.08
N THR A 25 31.66 1.13 27.64
CA THR A 25 33.01 1.39 28.17
C THR A 25 33.99 1.71 27.04
N GLN A 26 33.88 1.04 25.90
CA GLN A 26 34.67 1.37 24.72
C GLN A 26 34.36 2.77 24.17
N TYR A 27 33.07 3.15 24.12
CA TYR A 27 32.64 4.46 23.67
C TYR A 27 33.15 5.58 24.59
N LEU A 28 32.99 5.45 25.91
CA LEU A 28 33.43 6.46 26.88
C LEU A 28 34.95 6.67 26.88
N ASN A 29 35.73 5.67 26.44
CA ASN A 29 37.18 5.76 26.29
C ASN A 29 37.63 6.10 24.85
N GLY A 30 36.71 6.49 23.96
CA GLY A 30 37.03 6.92 22.59
C GLY A 30 37.50 5.81 21.64
N ARG A 31 37.27 4.53 21.99
CA ARG A 31 37.69 3.36 21.19
C ARG A 31 36.63 2.90 20.19
N LEU A 32 35.34 3.03 20.54
CA LEU A 32 34.24 2.64 19.66
C LEU A 32 33.86 3.80 18.74
N ILE A 33 33.98 3.59 17.42
CA ILE A 33 33.49 4.51 16.40
C ILE A 33 32.03 4.15 16.08
N LEU A 34 31.14 5.13 16.13
CA LEU A 34 29.73 4.96 15.80
C LEU A 34 29.51 5.09 14.29
N ASP A 35 29.69 3.99 13.59
CA ASP A 35 29.53 3.89 12.13
C ASP A 35 28.10 3.52 11.69
N SER A 36 27.27 3.06 12.63
CA SER A 36 25.95 2.51 12.35
C SER A 36 24.94 2.77 13.49
N PRO A 37 23.62 2.80 13.16
CA PRO A 37 22.57 2.87 14.18
C PRO A 37 22.60 1.72 15.18
N THR A 38 23.03 0.53 14.75
CA THR A 38 23.15 -0.66 15.59
C THR A 38 24.23 -0.49 16.66
N ALA A 39 25.39 0.05 16.30
CA ALA A 39 26.47 0.34 17.25
C ALA A 39 26.03 1.39 18.29
N GLU A 40 25.35 2.46 17.86
CA GLU A 40 24.79 3.47 18.76
C GLU A 40 23.76 2.87 19.73
N ARG A 41 22.86 2.04 19.21
CA ARG A 41 21.84 1.36 20.02
C ARG A 41 22.45 0.39 21.03
N ALA A 42 23.55 -0.29 20.70
CA ALA A 42 24.25 -1.19 21.61
C ALA A 42 24.87 -0.45 22.81
N VAL A 43 25.48 0.71 22.57
CA VAL A 43 26.00 1.59 23.65
C VAL A 43 24.89 2.03 24.58
N ILE A 44 23.77 2.52 24.01
CA ILE A 44 22.61 2.95 24.78
C ILE A 44 22.03 1.78 25.57
N ALA A 45 21.82 0.63 24.93
CA ALA A 45 21.24 -0.55 25.58
C ALA A 45 22.10 -1.01 26.77
N GLU A 46 23.42 -1.05 26.63
CA GLU A 46 24.31 -1.38 27.75
C GLU A 46 24.21 -0.35 28.89
N ALA A 47 24.08 0.93 28.59
CA ALA A 47 23.93 1.98 29.60
C ALA A 47 22.66 1.81 30.44
N TYR A 48 21.53 1.48 29.81
CA TYR A 48 20.29 1.22 30.52
C TYR A 48 20.34 -0.12 31.26
N ALA A 49 20.86 -1.17 30.64
CA ALA A 49 20.95 -2.51 31.23
C ALA A 49 21.87 -2.56 32.47
N ARG A 50 22.97 -1.81 32.46
CA ARG A 50 23.93 -1.73 33.59
C ARG A 50 23.62 -0.63 34.59
N GLU A 51 22.47 0.04 34.45
CA GLU A 51 22.10 1.18 35.29
C GLU A 51 23.16 2.29 35.35
N TRP A 52 23.83 2.56 34.23
CA TRP A 52 25.02 3.39 34.18
C TRP A 52 24.81 4.72 34.91
N PRO A 53 25.65 5.10 35.89
CA PRO A 53 25.39 6.24 36.76
C PRO A 53 25.68 7.62 36.12
N GLY A 54 26.22 7.66 34.90
CA GLY A 54 26.59 8.90 34.21
C GLY A 54 25.40 9.73 33.71
N ASP A 55 25.67 10.84 33.01
CA ASP A 55 24.60 11.66 32.45
C ASP A 55 24.00 10.98 31.19
N LEU A 56 22.72 10.63 31.23
CA LEU A 56 22.05 9.99 30.09
C LEU A 56 21.97 10.94 28.88
N ALA A 57 22.00 12.27 29.08
CA ALA A 57 22.08 13.23 27.98
C ALA A 57 23.40 13.15 27.20
N SER A 58 24.46 12.60 27.81
CA SER A 58 25.77 12.41 27.19
C SER A 58 25.90 11.12 26.36
N LEU A 59 24.87 10.26 26.39
CA LEU A 59 24.82 9.08 25.52
C LEU A 59 24.80 9.49 24.04
N PRO A 60 25.36 8.65 23.16
CA PRO A 60 25.45 8.99 21.74
C PRO A 60 24.09 9.16 21.10
N ASN A 61 24.03 10.05 20.10
CA ASN A 61 22.82 10.36 19.34
C ASN A 61 23.16 10.80 17.91
N ALA A 62 24.20 10.23 17.31
CA ALA A 62 24.61 10.54 15.94
C ALA A 62 23.54 10.12 14.92
N PHE A 63 22.82 9.03 15.19
CA PHE A 63 21.75 8.48 14.35
C PHE A 63 20.35 8.69 14.94
N GLY A 64 20.22 9.50 16.00
CA GLY A 64 18.93 9.76 16.63
C GLY A 64 18.39 8.63 17.51
N MET A 65 19.19 7.62 17.86
CA MET A 65 18.67 6.42 18.56
C MET A 65 18.39 6.65 20.04
N ARG A 66 18.84 7.76 20.61
CA ARG A 66 18.75 8.08 22.05
C ARG A 66 17.31 8.16 22.58
N HIS A 67 16.32 8.38 21.73
CA HIS A 67 14.91 8.52 22.13
C HIS A 67 14.00 7.42 21.56
N VAL A 68 14.51 6.56 20.67
CA VAL A 68 13.70 5.58 19.94
C VAL A 68 13.56 4.28 20.74
N GLY A 69 12.46 4.16 21.48
CA GLY A 69 12.09 2.92 22.20
C GLY A 69 12.98 2.58 23.39
N VAL A 70 13.83 3.52 23.84
CA VAL A 70 14.75 3.33 24.98
C VAL A 70 14.03 3.13 26.31
N HIS A 71 12.81 3.67 26.46
CA HIS A 71 11.98 3.47 27.66
C HIS A 71 11.70 1.98 27.91
N ALA A 72 11.59 1.17 26.85
CA ALA A 72 11.39 -0.28 26.96
C ALA A 72 12.60 -1.03 27.55
N MET A 73 13.77 -0.39 27.70
CA MET A 73 14.99 -0.95 28.30
C MET A 73 15.09 -0.69 29.81
N ILE A 74 14.22 0.15 30.38
CA ILE A 74 14.26 0.54 31.78
C ILE A 74 13.79 -0.64 32.66
N ARG A 75 14.56 -0.98 33.70
CA ARG A 75 14.29 -2.08 34.62
C ARG A 75 14.19 -1.69 36.10
N SER A 76 14.46 -0.43 36.44
CA SER A 76 14.35 0.08 37.81
C SER A 76 13.70 1.44 37.90
N LYS A 77 13.05 1.70 39.04
CA LYS A 77 12.44 3.01 39.35
C LYS A 77 13.48 4.14 39.34
N ALA A 78 14.72 3.85 39.76
CA ALA A 78 15.82 4.82 39.76
C ALA A 78 16.20 5.25 38.33
N MET A 79 16.32 4.29 37.39
CA MET A 79 16.57 4.60 35.99
C MET A 79 15.37 5.28 35.32
N ARG A 80 14.12 4.87 35.65
CA ARG A 80 12.90 5.58 35.20
C ARG A 80 12.95 7.06 35.58
N SER A 81 13.18 7.38 36.86
CA SER A 81 13.21 8.77 37.31
C SER A 81 14.29 9.60 36.61
N ARG A 82 15.42 8.98 36.23
CA ARG A 82 16.46 9.66 35.43
C ARG A 82 16.02 9.90 34.00
N TYR A 83 15.39 8.92 33.38
CA TYR A 83 14.82 9.01 32.04
C TYR A 83 13.73 10.10 31.95
N GLU A 84 12.75 10.07 32.85
CA GLU A 84 11.61 10.99 32.81
C GLU A 84 12.00 12.45 33.04
N ARG A 85 13.09 12.70 33.78
CA ARG A 85 13.64 14.05 33.92
C ARG A 85 14.15 14.63 32.59
N LEU A 86 14.54 13.77 31.65
CA LEU A 86 15.05 14.19 30.35
C LEU A 86 13.98 14.21 29.27
N TYR A 87 13.09 13.20 29.26
CA TYR A 87 12.16 12.97 28.16
C TYR A 87 10.68 13.11 28.55
N GLY A 88 10.38 13.31 29.82
CA GLY A 88 9.02 13.26 30.35
C GLY A 88 8.51 11.83 30.58
N PRO A 89 7.32 11.71 31.20
CA PRO A 89 6.68 10.42 31.45
C PRO A 89 6.22 9.76 30.14
N VAL A 90 6.28 8.43 30.08
CA VAL A 90 5.78 7.65 28.93
C VAL A 90 4.41 7.11 29.28
N ARG A 91 3.37 7.73 28.71
CA ARG A 91 1.98 7.33 28.94
C ARG A 91 1.39 6.74 27.67
N ARG A 92 0.59 5.69 27.83
CA ARG A 92 -0.20 5.10 26.75
C ARG A 92 -1.68 5.23 27.01
N VAL A 93 -2.40 5.46 25.92
CA VAL A 93 -3.85 5.51 25.90
C VAL A 93 -4.35 4.11 25.58
N TYR A 94 -5.26 3.61 26.39
CA TYR A 94 -5.97 2.39 26.03
C TYR A 94 -7.48 2.53 26.31
N PRO A 95 -8.35 2.36 25.29
CA PRO A 95 -9.80 2.42 25.47
C PRO A 95 -10.31 1.06 25.99
N PHE A 96 -10.28 0.86 27.31
CA PHE A 96 -10.73 -0.40 27.93
C PHE A 96 -11.98 -0.26 28.77
N VAL A 97 -12.77 -1.34 28.75
CA VAL A 97 -13.91 -1.57 29.62
C VAL A 97 -13.52 -2.69 30.59
N ASP A 98 -13.81 -2.52 31.88
CA ASP A 98 -13.52 -3.53 32.91
C ASP A 98 -14.56 -4.67 32.86
N ALA A 99 -14.40 -5.57 31.87
CA ALA A 99 -15.41 -6.55 31.52
C ALA A 99 -14.92 -7.72 30.68
N TYR A 100 -15.57 -8.88 30.84
CA TYR A 100 -15.38 -10.01 29.93
C TYR A 100 -16.14 -9.86 28.61
N ASP A 101 -17.35 -9.28 28.64
CA ASP A 101 -18.17 -9.04 27.45
C ASP A 101 -18.36 -7.53 27.22
N ARG A 102 -18.02 -7.09 26.01
CA ARG A 102 -18.18 -5.69 25.57
C ARG A 102 -19.58 -5.42 25.00
N PHE A 103 -20.34 -6.46 24.66
CA PHE A 103 -21.64 -6.37 23.97
C PHE A 103 -22.85 -6.56 24.87
N ASP A 104 -22.69 -6.57 26.20
CA ASP A 104 -23.83 -6.63 27.13
C ASP A 104 -24.80 -5.45 26.88
N PRO A 105 -25.98 -5.68 26.28
CA PRO A 105 -26.90 -4.61 25.86
C PRO A 105 -27.59 -3.93 27.05
N TRP A 106 -27.47 -4.47 28.26
CA TRP A 106 -28.21 -4.05 29.45
C TRP A 106 -27.34 -3.28 30.45
N ARG A 107 -26.18 -2.81 30.01
CA ARG A 107 -25.12 -2.37 30.92
C ARG A 107 -25.11 -0.86 31.14
N GLU A 108 -24.82 -0.47 32.38
CA GLU A 108 -24.47 0.91 32.72
C GLU A 108 -23.12 1.30 32.05
N PRO A 109 -22.96 2.55 31.57
CA PRO A 109 -21.72 3.01 30.95
C PRO A 109 -20.60 2.98 32.00
N LEU A 110 -19.74 1.97 31.93
CA LEU A 110 -18.55 1.88 32.77
C LEU A 110 -17.59 3.01 32.43
N GLU A 111 -16.99 3.61 33.46
CA GLU A 111 -15.96 4.64 33.32
C GLU A 111 -14.82 4.10 32.44
N GLU A 112 -14.67 4.67 31.23
CA GLU A 112 -13.51 4.42 30.39
C GLU A 112 -12.26 4.79 31.19
N ILE A 113 -11.24 3.92 31.19
CA ILE A 113 -9.94 4.27 31.80
C ILE A 113 -9.50 5.62 31.20
N PRO A 114 -9.23 6.65 32.04
CA PRO A 114 -8.88 7.97 31.53
C PRO A 114 -7.75 7.89 30.51
N THR A 115 -7.94 8.60 29.40
CA THR A 115 -7.14 8.47 28.18
C THR A 115 -5.67 8.86 28.31
N GLU A 116 -5.19 9.33 29.46
CA GLU A 116 -3.83 9.88 29.62
C GLU A 116 -3.04 9.31 30.81
N SER A 117 -3.34 8.11 31.32
CA SER A 117 -2.95 7.78 32.70
C SER A 117 -2.08 6.53 32.93
N LEU A 118 -1.92 5.61 31.97
CA LEU A 118 -1.14 4.37 32.19
C LEU A 118 0.35 4.56 31.86
N ASP A 119 1.20 4.32 32.86
CA ASP A 119 2.67 4.34 32.75
C ASP A 119 3.16 3.06 32.03
N ASP A 120 3.65 3.20 30.80
CA ASP A 120 4.14 2.09 29.97
C ASP A 120 5.37 1.41 30.59
N ILE A 121 6.21 2.16 31.31
CA ILE A 121 7.41 1.62 31.97
C ILE A 121 6.97 0.77 33.17
N ALA A 122 5.99 1.23 33.95
CA ALA A 122 5.43 0.47 35.07
C ALA A 122 4.73 -0.81 34.60
N LEU A 123 3.97 -0.75 33.50
CA LEU A 123 3.31 -1.91 32.87
C LEU A 123 4.34 -2.99 32.49
N ARG A 124 5.38 -2.61 31.74
CA ARG A 124 6.44 -3.53 31.30
C ARG A 124 7.21 -4.21 32.42
N ASN A 125 7.35 -3.53 33.56
CA ASN A 125 8.11 -4.01 34.71
C ASN A 125 7.24 -4.60 35.82
N CYS A 126 5.91 -4.68 35.61
CA CYS A 126 4.96 -5.16 36.62
C CYS A 126 5.09 -4.43 37.97
N TRP A 127 5.30 -3.10 37.94
CA TRP A 127 5.40 -2.30 39.17
C TRP A 127 4.01 -2.01 39.74
N VAL A 128 3.46 -2.99 40.45
CA VAL A 128 2.08 -2.99 40.97
C VAL A 128 1.76 -1.72 41.78
N ASP A 129 2.69 -1.22 42.61
CA ASP A 129 2.48 0.02 43.37
C ASP A 129 2.17 1.23 42.49
N ASP A 130 2.82 1.31 41.32
CA ASP A 130 2.65 2.41 40.38
C ASP A 130 1.41 2.19 39.49
N LEU A 131 0.89 0.96 39.45
CA LEU A 131 -0.36 0.57 38.79
C LEU A 131 -1.55 0.50 39.74
N ALA A 132 -1.36 0.85 41.03
CA ALA A 132 -2.36 0.65 42.09
C ALA A 132 -3.71 1.33 41.80
N SER A 133 -3.70 2.45 41.07
CA SER A 133 -4.93 3.14 40.64
C SER A 133 -5.81 2.32 39.69
N TYR A 134 -5.25 1.30 39.03
CA TYR A 134 -5.94 0.43 38.06
C TYR A 134 -6.24 -0.96 38.61
N VAL A 135 -5.78 -1.27 39.83
CA VAL A 135 -6.16 -2.51 40.52
C VAL A 135 -7.68 -2.58 40.75
N SER A 136 -8.34 -1.42 40.85
CA SER A 136 -9.80 -1.30 40.90
C SER A 136 -10.52 -1.71 39.60
N SER A 137 -9.78 -1.86 38.49
CA SER A 137 -10.30 -2.30 37.18
C SER A 137 -9.46 -3.47 36.65
N PRO A 138 -9.52 -4.64 37.31
CA PRO A 138 -8.57 -5.73 37.11
C PRO A 138 -8.71 -6.42 35.75
N ILE A 139 -9.91 -6.49 35.16
CA ILE A 139 -10.14 -7.11 33.85
C ILE A 139 -9.56 -6.21 32.75
N ALA A 140 -9.79 -4.90 32.84
CA ALA A 140 -9.18 -3.95 31.92
C ALA A 140 -7.64 -4.01 32.00
N LEU A 141 -7.06 -4.09 33.20
CA LEU A 141 -5.62 -4.25 33.38
C LEU A 141 -5.08 -5.56 32.78
N ALA A 142 -5.84 -6.67 32.89
CA ALA A 142 -5.49 -7.93 32.26
C ALA A 142 -5.48 -7.82 30.71
N LEU A 143 -6.47 -7.14 30.12
CA LEU A 143 -6.51 -6.88 28.68
C LEU A 143 -5.35 -6.00 28.21
N VAL A 144 -4.99 -4.95 28.97
CA VAL A 144 -3.78 -4.14 28.71
C VAL A 144 -2.54 -5.03 28.70
N ALA A 145 -2.41 -5.90 29.71
CA ALA A 145 -1.26 -6.76 29.87
C ALA A 145 -1.13 -7.78 28.73
N ALA A 146 -2.25 -8.35 28.27
CA ALA A 146 -2.25 -9.28 27.16
C ALA A 146 -1.86 -8.60 25.83
N ILE A 147 -2.50 -7.48 25.49
CA ILE A 147 -2.26 -6.74 24.23
C ILE A 147 -0.89 -6.05 24.21
N GLY A 148 -0.38 -5.65 25.39
CA GLY A 148 0.93 -5.03 25.54
C GLY A 148 2.11 -6.01 25.58
N GLY A 149 1.87 -7.33 25.57
CA GLY A 149 2.94 -8.32 25.69
C GLY A 149 3.56 -8.37 27.09
N HIS A 150 2.75 -8.28 28.15
CA HIS A 150 3.22 -8.23 29.55
C HIS A 150 2.78 -9.49 30.32
N ALA A 151 3.38 -10.64 30.01
CA ALA A 151 2.98 -11.93 30.59
C ALA A 151 3.02 -11.99 32.12
N THR A 152 4.03 -11.36 32.75
CA THR A 152 4.15 -11.32 34.22
C THR A 152 3.00 -10.56 34.87
N LEU A 153 2.59 -9.44 34.27
CA LEU A 153 1.48 -8.63 34.75
C LEU A 153 0.15 -9.35 34.52
N LEU A 154 0.00 -10.00 33.37
CA LEU A 154 -1.18 -10.81 33.07
C LEU A 154 -1.33 -11.96 34.07
N ALA A 155 -0.25 -12.69 34.35
CA ALA A 155 -0.25 -13.75 35.36
C ALA A 155 -0.65 -13.21 36.74
N PHE A 156 -0.09 -12.07 37.16
CA PHE A 156 -0.45 -11.38 38.40
C PHE A 156 -1.94 -11.02 38.47
N THR A 157 -2.53 -10.53 37.38
CA THR A 157 -3.97 -10.22 37.36
C THR A 157 -4.85 -11.45 37.56
N GLY A 158 -4.41 -12.62 37.06
CA GLY A 158 -5.10 -13.89 37.29
C GLY A 158 -4.94 -14.41 38.72
N SER A 159 -3.72 -14.42 39.26
CA SER A 159 -3.42 -15.01 40.57
C SER A 159 -3.85 -14.14 41.75
N ASP A 160 -3.58 -12.85 41.69
CA ASP A 160 -3.69 -11.94 42.83
C ASP A 160 -4.91 -11.02 42.75
N LEU A 161 -5.37 -10.70 41.53
CA LEU A 161 -6.58 -9.88 41.32
C LEU A 161 -7.84 -10.70 41.01
N GLY A 162 -7.71 -12.03 40.87
CA GLY A 162 -8.83 -12.94 40.66
C GLY A 162 -9.50 -12.82 39.29
N VAL A 163 -8.81 -12.30 38.28
CA VAL A 163 -9.32 -12.25 36.90
C VAL A 163 -9.37 -13.66 36.32
N ASP A 164 -10.53 -14.04 35.81
CA ASP A 164 -10.73 -15.28 35.08
C ASP A 164 -10.20 -15.12 33.65
N LEU A 165 -8.89 -15.36 33.50
CA LEU A 165 -8.18 -15.19 32.23
C LEU A 165 -8.77 -16.05 31.09
N ALA A 166 -9.46 -17.15 31.41
CA ALA A 166 -10.10 -18.01 30.41
C ALA A 166 -11.28 -17.31 29.70
N LYS A 167 -11.92 -16.34 30.36
CA LYS A 167 -13.05 -15.56 29.82
C LYS A 167 -12.63 -14.34 29.00
N LEU A 168 -11.33 -14.04 28.93
CA LEU A 168 -10.83 -12.94 28.10
C LEU A 168 -10.87 -13.36 26.63
N ALA A 169 -11.96 -13.00 25.96
CA ALA A 169 -12.28 -13.51 24.62
C ALA A 169 -11.70 -12.68 23.47
N TYR A 170 -11.73 -11.34 23.56
CA TYR A 170 -11.50 -10.48 22.40
C TYR A 170 -10.50 -9.35 22.67
N ALA A 171 -9.72 -9.02 21.63
CA ALA A 171 -8.92 -7.80 21.57
C ALA A 171 -9.85 -6.59 21.26
N PRO A 172 -9.94 -5.57 22.12
CA PRO A 172 -10.95 -4.51 21.99
C PRO A 172 -10.82 -3.60 20.76
N ALA A 173 -9.64 -3.50 20.15
CA ALA A 173 -9.42 -2.64 18.99
C ALA A 173 -9.74 -3.35 17.66
N THR A 174 -9.39 -4.63 17.55
CA THR A 174 -9.49 -5.39 16.29
C THR A 174 -10.65 -6.36 16.25
N TYR A 175 -11.29 -6.64 17.41
CA TYR A 175 -12.32 -7.67 17.59
C TYR A 175 -11.86 -9.10 17.30
N ASP A 176 -10.55 -9.29 17.13
CA ASP A 176 -9.95 -10.60 17.03
C ASP A 176 -10.12 -11.37 18.35
N ALA A 177 -10.17 -12.69 18.25
CA ALA A 177 -9.94 -13.54 19.41
C ALA A 177 -8.60 -13.18 20.05
N LEU A 178 -8.57 -13.05 21.38
CA LEU A 178 -7.40 -12.53 22.09
C LEU A 178 -6.15 -13.37 21.84
N LEU A 179 -6.28 -14.70 21.79
CA LEU A 179 -5.14 -15.59 21.47
C LEU A 179 -4.64 -15.38 20.03
N ASP A 180 -5.53 -15.10 19.08
CA ASP A 180 -5.15 -14.88 17.68
C ASP A 180 -4.36 -13.58 17.53
N TYR A 181 -4.79 -12.53 18.24
CA TYR A 181 -4.06 -11.25 18.29
C TYR A 181 -2.68 -11.42 18.91
N VAL A 182 -2.61 -12.04 20.10
CA VAL A 182 -1.36 -12.27 20.84
C VAL A 182 -0.38 -13.14 20.03
N ALA A 183 -0.89 -14.12 19.29
CA ALA A 183 -0.09 -14.94 18.39
C ALA A 183 0.51 -14.13 17.23
N GLY A 184 -0.29 -13.27 16.60
CA GLY A 184 0.14 -12.38 15.52
C GLY A 184 1.21 -11.38 15.94
N GLU A 185 1.16 -10.88 17.18
CA GLU A 185 2.16 -9.97 17.74
C GLU A 185 3.43 -10.68 18.27
N GLY A 186 3.45 -12.02 18.29
CA GLY A 186 4.61 -12.79 18.72
C GLY A 186 4.78 -12.91 20.24
N TYR A 187 3.75 -12.60 21.03
CA TYR A 187 3.83 -12.64 22.50
C TYR A 187 3.64 -14.06 23.04
N LEU A 188 4.63 -14.94 22.79
CA LEU A 188 4.60 -16.35 23.16
C LEU A 188 4.35 -16.58 24.66
N ASP A 189 4.94 -15.75 25.52
CA ASP A 189 4.81 -15.83 26.97
C ASP A 189 3.38 -15.50 27.44
N VAL A 190 2.77 -14.45 26.90
CA VAL A 190 1.36 -14.10 27.13
C VAL A 190 0.45 -15.22 26.64
N LEU A 191 0.73 -15.75 25.46
CA LEU A 191 -0.02 -16.83 24.85
C LEU A 191 0.00 -18.09 25.71
N GLN A 192 1.15 -18.44 26.29
CA GLN A 192 1.31 -19.53 27.24
C GLN A 192 0.50 -19.31 28.52
N VAL A 193 0.48 -18.10 29.07
CA VAL A 193 -0.31 -17.75 30.26
C VAL A 193 -1.81 -17.92 30.00
N LEU A 194 -2.31 -17.38 28.88
CA LEU A 194 -3.73 -17.50 28.50
C LEU A 194 -4.14 -18.94 28.22
N HIS A 195 -3.26 -19.72 27.58
CA HIS A 195 -3.50 -21.16 27.37
C HIS A 195 -3.54 -21.93 28.68
N ALA A 196 -2.58 -21.71 29.59
CA ALA A 196 -2.53 -22.37 30.88
C ALA A 196 -3.76 -22.06 31.75
N ALA A 197 -4.35 -20.87 31.59
CA ALA A 197 -5.61 -20.50 32.22
C ALA A 197 -6.84 -21.23 31.63
N GLY A 198 -6.71 -21.91 30.50
CA GLY A 198 -7.81 -22.63 29.84
C GLY A 198 -8.59 -21.82 28.83
N SER A 199 -8.00 -20.75 28.26
CA SER A 199 -8.68 -19.97 27.21
C SER A 199 -8.91 -20.81 25.95
N ALA A 200 -10.18 -20.89 25.55
CA ALA A 200 -10.65 -21.59 24.36
C ALA A 200 -10.83 -20.66 23.14
N HIS A 201 -10.56 -19.37 23.30
CA HIS A 201 -10.76 -18.35 22.27
C HIS A 201 -9.55 -18.26 21.33
N CYS A 202 -9.26 -19.35 20.62
CA CYS A 202 -8.22 -19.46 19.60
C CYS A 202 -8.85 -19.99 18.31
N THR A 203 -8.40 -19.50 17.16
CA THR A 203 -8.79 -20.03 15.85
C THR A 203 -7.56 -20.35 15.00
N ALA A 204 -7.78 -20.86 13.78
CA ALA A 204 -6.70 -21.04 12.81
C ALA A 204 -5.97 -19.72 12.50
N ALA A 205 -6.64 -18.57 12.68
CA ALA A 205 -6.05 -17.25 12.48
C ALA A 205 -4.87 -16.96 13.43
N ALA A 206 -4.77 -17.63 14.58
CA ALA A 206 -3.60 -17.51 15.45
C ALA A 206 -2.32 -17.94 14.74
N MET A 207 -2.32 -19.11 14.12
CA MET A 207 -1.15 -19.63 13.40
C MET A 207 -0.95 -18.88 12.09
N ASP A 208 -2.02 -18.50 11.39
CA ASP A 208 -1.94 -17.71 10.16
C ASP A 208 -1.28 -16.35 10.41
N LYS A 209 -1.74 -15.60 11.42
CA LYS A 209 -1.15 -14.30 11.79
C LYS A 209 0.28 -14.43 12.30
N ALA A 210 0.58 -15.44 13.12
CA ALA A 210 1.95 -15.70 13.55
C ALA A 210 2.88 -16.03 12.37
N ALA A 211 2.37 -16.73 11.35
CA ALA A 211 3.12 -17.04 10.14
C ALA A 211 3.32 -15.81 9.24
N VAL A 212 2.30 -14.94 9.11
CA VAL A 212 2.39 -13.64 8.43
C VAL A 212 3.49 -12.77 9.05
N ALA A 213 3.60 -12.75 10.38
CA ALA A 213 4.57 -11.94 11.11
C ALA A 213 5.95 -12.60 11.29
N GLY A 214 6.11 -13.86 10.87
CA GLY A 214 7.39 -14.58 10.94
C GLY A 214 7.75 -15.13 12.33
N HIS A 215 6.77 -15.33 13.21
CA HIS A 215 6.99 -15.82 14.58
C HIS A 215 7.06 -17.35 14.64
N LEU A 216 8.17 -17.93 14.20
CA LEU A 216 8.38 -19.39 14.16
C LEU A 216 8.21 -20.06 15.52
N ASP A 217 8.62 -19.41 16.61
CA ASP A 217 8.48 -19.91 17.97
C ASP A 217 7.00 -20.05 18.38
N VAL A 218 6.18 -19.05 18.05
CA VAL A 218 4.72 -19.08 18.23
C VAL A 218 4.08 -20.15 17.34
N VAL A 219 4.43 -20.21 16.05
CA VAL A 219 3.91 -21.23 15.12
C VAL A 219 4.23 -22.64 15.61
N SER A 220 5.47 -22.88 16.04
CA SER A 220 5.92 -24.17 16.56
C SER A 220 5.18 -24.54 17.85
N TRP A 221 4.99 -23.56 18.73
CA TRP A 221 4.27 -23.77 19.98
C TRP A 221 2.79 -24.06 19.75
N LEU A 222 2.12 -23.30 18.88
CA LEU A 222 0.72 -23.51 18.51
C LEU A 222 0.52 -24.90 17.90
N HIS A 223 1.41 -25.32 16.99
CA HIS A 223 1.37 -26.66 16.40
C HIS A 223 1.45 -27.79 17.46
N ALA A 224 2.29 -27.61 18.49
CA ALA A 224 2.50 -28.64 19.51
C ALA A 224 1.40 -28.70 20.59
N HIS A 225 0.71 -27.59 20.87
CA HIS A 225 -0.19 -27.48 22.02
C HIS A 225 -1.66 -27.22 21.65
N ARG A 226 -1.96 -26.95 20.38
CA ARG A 226 -3.29 -26.57 19.90
C ARG A 226 -3.69 -27.41 18.68
N SER A 227 -4.99 -27.62 18.50
CA SER A 227 -5.55 -28.51 17.46
C SER A 227 -6.32 -27.77 16.37
N GLU A 228 -6.50 -26.46 16.52
CA GLU A 228 -7.19 -25.57 15.57
C GLU A 228 -6.47 -25.50 14.22
N GLY A 229 -5.14 -25.65 14.22
CA GLY A 229 -4.33 -25.70 13.01
C GLY A 229 -4.07 -24.32 12.39
N CYS A 230 -4.03 -24.29 11.06
CA CYS A 230 -3.81 -23.11 10.22
C CYS A 230 -4.64 -23.27 8.94
N THR A 231 -4.65 -22.25 8.10
CA THR A 231 -5.21 -22.33 6.75
C THR A 231 -4.07 -22.31 5.70
N SER A 232 -4.42 -22.26 4.42
CA SER A 232 -3.44 -21.99 3.36
C SER A 232 -2.77 -20.61 3.50
N ASP A 233 -3.40 -19.68 4.22
CA ASP A 233 -2.92 -18.31 4.38
C ASP A 233 -1.60 -18.27 5.15
N ALA A 234 -1.38 -19.18 6.10
CA ALA A 234 -0.08 -19.31 6.78
C ALA A 234 1.06 -19.59 5.78
N PHE A 235 0.84 -20.50 4.84
CA PHE A 235 1.84 -20.84 3.81
C PHE A 235 2.04 -19.67 2.87
N ASP A 236 0.95 -19.12 2.35
CA ASP A 236 0.98 -18.05 1.35
C ASP A 236 1.62 -16.79 1.92
N ALA A 237 1.24 -16.37 3.13
CA ALA A 237 1.79 -15.18 3.77
C ALA A 237 3.26 -15.36 4.15
N SER A 238 3.64 -16.50 4.75
CA SER A 238 5.06 -16.74 5.07
C SER A 238 5.95 -16.74 3.83
N LEU A 239 5.45 -17.25 2.70
CA LEU A 239 6.13 -17.19 1.41
C LEU A 239 6.26 -15.75 0.89
N LEU A 240 5.17 -14.97 0.88
CA LEU A 240 5.14 -13.61 0.33
C LEU A 240 5.93 -12.60 1.18
N GLN A 241 6.00 -12.82 2.49
CA GLN A 241 6.79 -12.00 3.43
C GLN A 241 8.26 -12.47 3.53
N GLY A 242 8.61 -13.61 2.95
CA GLY A 242 9.98 -14.13 2.94
C GLY A 242 10.41 -14.82 4.24
N HIS A 243 9.47 -15.30 5.05
CA HIS A 243 9.71 -16.05 6.28
C HIS A 243 10.01 -17.53 5.95
N GLY A 244 11.18 -17.77 5.37
CA GLY A 244 11.56 -19.11 4.88
C GLY A 244 11.67 -20.19 5.95
N ASP A 245 11.93 -19.81 7.20
CA ASP A 245 11.98 -20.70 8.36
C ASP A 245 10.58 -21.17 8.78
N VAL A 246 9.60 -20.25 8.84
CA VAL A 246 8.18 -20.56 9.01
C VAL A 246 7.68 -21.42 7.85
N LEU A 247 8.00 -21.04 6.61
CA LEU A 247 7.60 -21.79 5.42
C LEU A 247 8.11 -23.25 5.46
N ALA A 248 9.39 -23.45 5.82
CA ALA A 248 9.98 -24.78 5.96
C ALA A 248 9.31 -25.58 7.08
N PHE A 249 8.96 -24.94 8.20
CA PHE A 249 8.22 -25.57 9.29
C PHE A 249 6.84 -26.05 8.83
N LEU A 250 6.08 -25.19 8.15
CA LEU A 250 4.74 -25.51 7.64
C LEU A 250 4.81 -26.66 6.62
N GLN A 251 5.78 -26.64 5.70
CA GLN A 251 5.98 -27.73 4.73
C GLN A 251 6.28 -29.09 5.37
N ALA A 252 6.98 -29.10 6.50
CA ALA A 252 7.39 -30.33 7.16
C ALA A 252 6.31 -30.91 8.11
N HIS A 253 5.45 -30.07 8.67
CA HIS A 253 4.55 -30.46 9.77
C HIS A 253 3.05 -30.26 9.48
N ARG A 254 2.69 -29.60 8.38
CA ARG A 254 1.32 -29.20 8.03
C ARG A 254 0.93 -29.72 6.65
N THR A 255 -0.38 -29.84 6.40
CA THR A 255 -0.93 -30.50 5.19
C THR A 255 -1.89 -29.63 4.39
N GLU A 256 -2.20 -28.42 4.90
CA GLU A 256 -3.13 -27.47 4.33
C GLU A 256 -2.69 -26.97 2.95
N GLY A 257 -1.37 -26.90 2.71
CA GLY A 257 -0.80 -26.50 1.44
C GLY A 257 -0.91 -25.00 1.20
N HIS A 258 -1.09 -24.63 -0.07
CA HIS A 258 -1.11 -23.26 -0.56
C HIS A 258 -2.43 -22.96 -1.27
N SER A 259 -2.78 -21.68 -1.44
CA SER A 259 -3.95 -21.32 -2.23
C SER A 259 -3.74 -21.60 -3.73
N PRO A 260 -4.82 -21.75 -4.52
CA PRO A 260 -4.71 -21.91 -5.97
C PRO A 260 -4.16 -20.67 -6.70
N HIS A 261 -4.19 -19.49 -6.06
CA HIS A 261 -3.81 -18.20 -6.67
C HIS A 261 -2.44 -17.68 -6.24
N ILE A 262 -1.69 -18.44 -5.44
CA ILE A 262 -0.41 -18.00 -4.87
C ILE A 262 0.62 -17.56 -5.91
N ILE A 263 0.63 -18.20 -7.09
CA ILE A 263 1.52 -17.82 -8.20
C ILE A 263 1.17 -16.42 -8.71
N ASP A 264 -0.11 -16.17 -8.96
CA ASP A 264 -0.57 -14.89 -9.49
C ASP A 264 -0.31 -13.76 -8.48
N VAL A 265 -0.55 -14.01 -7.19
CA VAL A 265 -0.27 -13.06 -6.11
C VAL A 265 1.23 -12.79 -5.97
N ALA A 266 2.08 -13.83 -5.98
CA ALA A 266 3.53 -13.68 -5.88
C ALA A 266 4.11 -12.89 -7.06
N VAL A 267 3.62 -13.18 -8.27
CA VAL A 267 4.01 -12.47 -9.49
C VAL A 267 3.56 -11.02 -9.45
N ARG A 268 2.28 -10.75 -9.14
CA ARG A 268 1.72 -9.39 -9.09
C ARG A 268 2.41 -8.53 -8.04
N SER A 269 2.76 -9.13 -6.89
CA SER A 269 3.46 -8.46 -5.79
C SER A 269 4.96 -8.23 -6.05
N GLY A 270 5.51 -8.72 -7.17
CA GLY A 270 6.92 -8.53 -7.50
C GLY A 270 7.89 -9.31 -6.60
N LYS A 271 7.42 -10.38 -5.95
CA LYS A 271 8.22 -11.16 -5.00
C LYS A 271 8.99 -12.25 -5.75
N LEU A 272 10.13 -11.90 -6.33
CA LEU A 272 10.97 -12.86 -7.10
C LEU A 272 11.31 -14.11 -6.28
N ASP A 273 11.75 -13.96 -5.02
CA ASP A 273 12.13 -15.09 -4.16
C ASP A 273 10.96 -16.07 -3.94
N ALA A 274 9.73 -15.55 -3.84
CA ALA A 274 8.53 -16.35 -3.75
C ALA A 274 8.29 -17.11 -5.06
N VAL A 275 8.39 -16.44 -6.21
CA VAL A 275 8.27 -17.06 -7.54
C VAL A 275 9.33 -18.15 -7.76
N GLU A 276 10.58 -17.92 -7.37
CA GLU A 276 11.64 -18.93 -7.45
C GLU A 276 11.34 -20.16 -6.59
N THR A 277 10.81 -19.93 -5.38
CA THR A 277 10.42 -20.98 -4.46
C THR A 277 9.25 -21.80 -5.01
N LEU A 278 8.20 -21.15 -5.52
CA LEU A 278 7.07 -21.82 -6.18
C LEU A 278 7.52 -22.63 -7.40
N HIS A 279 8.46 -22.11 -8.19
CA HIS A 279 9.07 -22.86 -9.29
C HIS A 279 9.84 -24.09 -8.81
N ARG A 280 10.62 -23.98 -7.72
CA ARG A 280 11.36 -25.10 -7.12
C ARG A 280 10.44 -26.19 -6.57
N LEU A 281 9.25 -25.81 -6.09
CA LEU A 281 8.20 -26.75 -5.65
C LEU A 281 7.50 -27.47 -6.81
N GLY A 282 7.82 -27.12 -8.06
CA GLY A 282 7.26 -27.78 -9.25
C GLY A 282 5.81 -27.38 -9.55
N LEU A 283 5.35 -26.25 -9.01
CA LEU A 283 3.99 -25.79 -9.27
C LEU A 283 3.82 -25.35 -10.74
N PRO A 284 2.66 -25.59 -11.35
CA PRO A 284 2.41 -25.24 -12.75
C PRO A 284 2.19 -23.73 -12.89
N PHE A 285 2.98 -23.06 -13.72
CA PHE A 285 2.71 -21.67 -14.10
C PHE A 285 2.00 -21.67 -15.44
N SER A 286 1.00 -20.80 -15.60
CA SER A 286 0.40 -20.52 -16.88
C SER A 286 1.21 -19.44 -17.63
N PRO A 287 1.04 -19.30 -18.96
CA PRO A 287 1.59 -18.16 -19.72
C PRO A 287 1.16 -16.79 -19.16
N ALA A 288 0.00 -16.73 -18.48
CA ALA A 288 -0.50 -15.51 -17.85
C ALA A 288 0.43 -14.99 -16.75
N ALA A 289 1.26 -15.84 -16.12
CA ALA A 289 2.24 -15.38 -15.15
C ALA A 289 3.25 -14.40 -15.77
N MET A 290 3.72 -14.64 -17.00
CA MET A 290 4.63 -13.69 -17.67
C MET A 290 3.89 -12.43 -18.12
N ASP A 291 2.62 -12.57 -18.54
CA ASP A 291 1.77 -11.43 -18.92
C ASP A 291 1.54 -10.49 -17.72
N VAL A 292 1.20 -11.04 -16.54
CA VAL A 292 1.01 -10.28 -15.30
C VAL A 292 2.33 -9.66 -14.83
N ALA A 293 3.44 -10.41 -14.86
CA ALA A 293 4.75 -9.85 -14.52
C ALA A 293 5.13 -8.65 -15.41
N ALA A 294 4.82 -8.76 -16.71
CA ALA A 294 5.05 -7.71 -17.68
C ALA A 294 4.13 -6.50 -17.47
N ALA A 295 2.86 -6.73 -17.13
CA ALA A 295 1.88 -5.70 -16.81
C ALA A 295 2.25 -4.91 -15.54
N CYS A 296 2.77 -5.57 -14.51
CA CYS A 296 3.15 -4.95 -13.24
C CYS A 296 4.58 -4.37 -13.20
N GLY A 297 5.37 -4.55 -14.26
CA GLY A 297 6.70 -3.95 -14.35
C GLY A 297 7.83 -4.76 -13.71
N HIS A 298 7.58 -6.03 -13.37
CA HIS A 298 8.55 -6.90 -12.69
C HIS A 298 9.50 -7.57 -13.69
N ALA A 299 10.45 -6.79 -14.20
CA ALA A 299 11.37 -7.21 -15.26
C ALA A 299 12.28 -8.40 -14.88
N ASP A 300 12.61 -8.53 -13.59
CA ASP A 300 13.34 -9.65 -13.01
C ASP A 300 12.52 -10.94 -13.06
N ILE A 301 11.24 -10.90 -12.71
CA ILE A 301 10.32 -12.04 -12.83
C ILE A 301 10.11 -12.41 -14.29
N VAL A 302 9.92 -11.44 -15.20
CA VAL A 302 9.83 -11.71 -16.65
C VAL A 302 11.09 -12.43 -17.15
N THR A 303 12.27 -11.97 -16.74
CA THR A 303 13.55 -12.58 -17.11
C THR A 303 13.67 -14.00 -16.55
N PHE A 304 13.31 -14.19 -15.28
CA PHE A 304 13.33 -15.50 -14.62
C PHE A 304 12.41 -16.49 -15.32
N LEU A 305 11.15 -16.12 -15.55
CA LEU A 305 10.16 -16.96 -16.22
C LEU A 305 10.62 -17.32 -17.64
N HIS A 306 11.21 -16.37 -18.38
CA HIS A 306 11.76 -16.63 -19.71
C HIS A 306 12.92 -17.63 -19.70
N MET A 307 13.82 -17.53 -18.72
CA MET A 307 15.02 -18.38 -18.65
C MET A 307 14.72 -19.79 -18.12
N LYS A 308 13.73 -19.93 -17.23
CA LYS A 308 13.44 -21.19 -16.52
C LYS A 308 12.25 -21.95 -17.09
N ARG A 309 11.42 -21.33 -17.92
CA ARG A 309 10.19 -21.94 -18.42
C ARG A 309 10.06 -21.81 -19.93
N SER A 310 9.36 -22.79 -20.52
CA SER A 310 9.07 -22.84 -21.95
C SER A 310 7.66 -22.38 -22.32
N ASP A 311 6.80 -22.11 -21.34
CA ASP A 311 5.37 -21.78 -21.54
C ASP A 311 5.16 -20.48 -22.34
N GLY A 312 6.12 -19.54 -22.24
CA GLY A 312 6.08 -18.28 -22.95
C GLY A 312 5.15 -17.23 -22.35
N CYS A 313 4.69 -16.31 -23.19
CA CYS A 313 3.71 -15.29 -22.85
C CYS A 313 2.65 -15.21 -23.95
N SER A 314 1.67 -14.33 -23.79
CA SER A 314 0.78 -13.95 -24.88
C SER A 314 1.16 -12.56 -25.44
N VAL A 315 0.39 -12.08 -26.41
CA VAL A 315 0.49 -10.68 -26.89
C VAL A 315 0.18 -9.67 -25.77
N ALA A 316 -0.58 -10.09 -24.75
CA ALA A 316 -0.97 -9.24 -23.63
C ALA A 316 0.23 -8.79 -22.78
N ALA A 317 1.33 -9.55 -22.74
CA ALA A 317 2.55 -9.14 -22.05
C ALA A 317 3.11 -7.83 -22.61
N MET A 318 3.31 -7.75 -23.93
CA MET A 318 3.87 -6.55 -24.56
C MET A 318 2.86 -5.41 -24.59
N ASP A 319 1.58 -5.71 -24.82
CA ASP A 319 0.50 -4.71 -24.80
C ASP A 319 0.38 -4.06 -23.41
N SER A 320 0.36 -4.85 -22.35
CA SER A 320 0.25 -4.35 -20.98
C SER A 320 1.53 -3.66 -20.50
N ALA A 321 2.70 -4.20 -20.82
CA ALA A 321 3.97 -3.53 -20.51
C ALA A 321 4.06 -2.17 -21.22
N ALA A 322 3.60 -2.07 -22.46
CA ALA A 322 3.58 -0.81 -23.18
C ALA A 322 2.57 0.19 -22.58
N ARG A 323 1.35 -0.28 -22.27
CA ARG A 323 0.30 0.52 -21.65
C ARG A 323 0.74 1.14 -20.31
N HIS A 324 1.55 0.44 -19.51
CA HIS A 324 2.06 0.93 -18.22
C HIS A 324 3.49 1.52 -18.29
N GLY A 325 4.05 1.69 -19.49
CA GLY A 325 5.31 2.43 -19.66
C GLY A 325 6.56 1.63 -19.30
N HIS A 326 6.48 0.31 -19.22
CA HIS A 326 7.60 -0.56 -18.86
C HIS A 326 8.53 -0.83 -20.05
N LEU A 327 9.19 0.22 -20.56
CA LEU A 327 10.04 0.16 -21.76
C LEU A 327 11.08 -0.96 -21.70
N ARG A 328 11.71 -1.19 -20.54
CA ARG A 328 12.70 -2.27 -20.37
C ARG A 328 12.11 -3.65 -20.66
N ILE A 329 10.86 -3.88 -20.25
CA ILE A 329 10.15 -5.13 -20.50
C ILE A 329 9.73 -5.21 -21.97
N VAL A 330 9.23 -4.12 -22.56
CA VAL A 330 8.91 -4.08 -24.00
C VAL A 330 10.14 -4.42 -24.85
N GLN A 331 11.31 -3.85 -24.53
CA GLN A 331 12.58 -4.17 -25.20
C GLN A 331 12.98 -5.63 -25.02
N PHE A 332 12.84 -6.15 -23.80
CA PHE A 332 13.15 -7.54 -23.48
C PHE A 332 12.26 -8.50 -24.28
N LEU A 333 10.94 -8.30 -24.25
CA LEU A 333 9.96 -9.11 -24.97
C LEU A 333 10.19 -9.00 -26.49
N HIS A 334 10.47 -7.80 -27.01
CA HIS A 334 10.78 -7.62 -28.43
C HIS A 334 12.01 -8.44 -28.88
N THR A 335 13.04 -8.51 -28.04
CA THR A 335 14.31 -9.14 -28.38
C THR A 335 14.27 -10.66 -28.21
N HIS A 336 13.56 -11.16 -27.20
CA HIS A 336 13.65 -12.56 -26.77
C HIS A 336 12.36 -13.38 -27.00
N ARG A 337 11.26 -12.74 -27.40
CA ARG A 337 9.96 -13.39 -27.64
C ARG A 337 9.48 -13.14 -29.06
N HIS A 338 8.58 -13.99 -29.55
CA HIS A 338 8.10 -13.98 -30.93
C HIS A 338 6.61 -13.65 -31.06
N GLU A 339 5.90 -13.62 -29.93
CA GLU A 339 4.46 -13.35 -29.84
C GLU A 339 4.09 -11.95 -30.34
N GLY A 340 4.94 -10.96 -30.04
CA GLY A 340 4.74 -9.58 -30.49
C GLY A 340 3.74 -8.80 -29.64
N CYS A 341 3.10 -7.80 -30.27
CA CYS A 341 2.09 -6.96 -29.66
C CYS A 341 0.90 -6.78 -30.62
N SER A 342 -0.21 -6.27 -30.12
CA SER A 342 -1.31 -5.76 -30.95
C SER A 342 -1.22 -4.24 -31.11
N THR A 343 -2.21 -3.63 -31.76
CA THR A 343 -2.34 -2.17 -31.81
C THR A 343 -2.58 -1.56 -30.43
N ALA A 344 -3.05 -2.36 -29.45
CA ALA A 344 -3.29 -1.92 -28.08
C ALA A 344 -2.00 -1.47 -27.37
N ALA A 345 -0.83 -2.01 -27.73
CA ALA A 345 0.44 -1.55 -27.17
C ALA A 345 0.70 -0.07 -27.46
N LEU A 346 0.57 0.35 -28.73
CA LEU A 346 0.83 1.74 -29.12
C LEU A 346 -0.28 2.65 -28.61
N ASP A 347 -1.55 2.24 -28.76
CA ASP A 347 -2.70 3.02 -28.31
C ASP A 347 -2.72 3.22 -26.80
N GLY A 348 -2.41 2.16 -26.03
CA GLY A 348 -2.30 2.21 -24.57
C GLY A 348 -1.12 3.06 -24.10
N ALA A 349 0.05 2.91 -24.71
CA ALA A 349 1.21 3.75 -24.40
C ALA A 349 0.96 5.22 -24.73
N ALA A 350 0.26 5.52 -25.83
CA ALA A 350 -0.15 6.88 -26.18
C ALA A 350 -1.15 7.46 -25.17
N PHE A 351 -2.14 6.67 -24.76
CA PHE A 351 -3.14 7.07 -23.77
C PHE A 351 -2.54 7.43 -22.41
N ASN A 352 -1.54 6.68 -21.93
CA ASN A 352 -0.86 6.92 -20.65
C ASN A 352 0.42 7.76 -20.76
N ASN A 353 0.63 8.43 -21.91
CA ASN A 353 1.74 9.35 -22.16
C ASN A 353 3.16 8.74 -22.08
N HIS A 354 3.32 7.45 -22.40
CA HIS A 354 4.62 6.78 -22.43
C HIS A 354 5.31 6.99 -23.78
N LEU A 355 5.77 8.23 -24.01
CA LEU A 355 6.36 8.65 -25.29
C LEU A 355 7.60 7.84 -25.70
N ASP A 356 8.42 7.43 -24.73
CA ASP A 356 9.59 6.59 -24.94
C ASP A 356 9.22 5.18 -25.46
N VAL A 357 8.16 4.59 -24.91
CA VAL A 357 7.57 3.34 -25.40
C VAL A 357 6.98 3.53 -26.80
N VAL A 358 6.20 4.58 -27.04
CA VAL A 358 5.63 4.86 -28.37
C VAL A 358 6.73 5.04 -29.42
N GLN A 359 7.80 5.77 -29.10
CA GLN A 359 8.96 5.93 -29.98
C GLN A 359 9.67 4.61 -30.26
N TYR A 360 9.79 3.75 -29.24
CA TYR A 360 10.40 2.44 -29.40
C TYR A 360 9.56 1.53 -30.29
N LEU A 361 8.26 1.40 -30.01
CA LEU A 361 7.31 0.61 -30.79
C LEU A 361 7.26 1.11 -32.25
N HIS A 362 7.19 2.42 -32.46
CA HIS A 362 7.20 3.01 -33.80
C HIS A 362 8.43 2.61 -34.63
N ARG A 363 9.62 2.55 -34.01
CA ARG A 363 10.88 2.22 -34.70
C ARG A 363 11.07 0.72 -34.94
N HIS A 364 10.53 -0.14 -34.08
CA HIS A 364 10.90 -1.56 -34.05
C HIS A 364 9.74 -2.52 -34.33
N ARG A 365 8.49 -2.05 -34.31
CA ARG A 365 7.27 -2.85 -34.55
C ARG A 365 6.51 -2.36 -35.77
N ARG A 366 5.70 -3.25 -36.37
CA ARG A 366 4.95 -2.98 -37.62
C ARG A 366 3.44 -2.94 -37.42
N GLU A 367 2.95 -3.41 -36.28
CA GLU A 367 1.54 -3.51 -35.93
C GLU A 367 0.87 -2.13 -35.87
N GLY A 368 1.62 -1.11 -35.47
CA GLY A 368 1.12 0.27 -35.42
C GLY A 368 0.12 0.50 -34.28
N GLY A 369 -0.69 1.55 -34.42
CA GLY A 369 -1.81 1.83 -33.53
C GLY A 369 -3.09 1.99 -34.33
N THR A 370 -4.06 2.67 -33.72
CA THR A 370 -5.30 3.10 -34.35
C THR A 370 -5.53 4.59 -34.11
N ALA A 371 -6.64 5.14 -34.64
CA ALA A 371 -7.04 6.50 -34.31
C ALA A 371 -7.29 6.70 -32.80
N HIS A 372 -7.56 5.63 -32.05
CA HIS A 372 -7.75 5.70 -30.60
C HIS A 372 -6.51 6.22 -29.86
N GLY A 373 -5.29 5.91 -30.33
CA GLY A 373 -4.07 6.41 -29.70
C GLY A 373 -4.03 7.94 -29.65
N MET A 374 -4.34 8.61 -30.77
CA MET A 374 -4.37 10.08 -30.82
C MET A 374 -5.63 10.66 -30.17
N ASP A 375 -6.81 10.04 -30.37
CA ASP A 375 -8.07 10.47 -29.74
C ASP A 375 -7.97 10.47 -28.21
N ARG A 376 -7.44 9.39 -27.63
CA ARG A 376 -7.33 9.23 -26.19
C ARG A 376 -6.17 10.04 -25.60
N ALA A 377 -5.06 10.19 -26.31
CA ALA A 377 -3.99 11.13 -25.91
C ALA A 377 -4.50 12.59 -25.90
N ALA A 378 -5.35 12.96 -26.85
CA ALA A 378 -5.97 14.27 -26.90
C ALA A 378 -6.96 14.49 -25.74
N HIS A 379 -7.77 13.48 -25.41
CA HIS A 379 -8.68 13.51 -24.26
C HIS A 379 -7.95 13.74 -22.91
N ARG A 380 -6.75 13.17 -22.74
CA ARG A 380 -5.91 13.30 -21.55
C ARG A 380 -4.99 14.54 -21.58
N GLY A 381 -5.00 15.32 -22.66
CA GLY A 381 -4.23 16.56 -22.76
C GLY A 381 -2.74 16.35 -23.03
N HIS A 382 -2.35 15.22 -23.61
CA HIS A 382 -0.95 14.89 -23.89
C HIS A 382 -0.46 15.55 -25.18
N ALA A 383 -0.31 16.88 -25.17
CA ALA A 383 0.02 17.68 -26.36
C ALA A 383 1.28 17.20 -27.08
N THR A 384 2.36 16.89 -26.36
CA THR A 384 3.61 16.38 -26.95
C THR A 384 3.44 15.00 -27.61
N MET A 385 2.61 14.13 -27.03
CA MET A 385 2.26 12.84 -27.62
C MET A 385 1.43 13.05 -28.89
N VAL A 386 0.43 13.92 -28.86
CA VAL A 386 -0.41 14.25 -30.03
C VAL A 386 0.44 14.82 -31.17
N GLU A 387 1.35 15.75 -30.87
CA GLU A 387 2.31 16.27 -31.85
C GLU A 387 3.19 15.16 -32.45
N TYR A 388 3.69 14.26 -31.60
CA TYR A 388 4.53 13.15 -32.04
C TYR A 388 3.76 12.20 -32.95
N LEU A 389 2.57 11.76 -32.55
CA LEU A 389 1.72 10.89 -33.34
C LEU A 389 1.35 11.55 -34.67
N HIS A 390 1.01 12.83 -34.67
CA HIS A 390 0.73 13.58 -35.89
C HIS A 390 1.90 13.60 -36.88
N ARG A 391 3.13 13.79 -36.38
CA ARG A 391 4.33 13.88 -37.24
C ARG A 391 4.83 12.53 -37.75
N HIS A 392 4.59 11.45 -37.01
CA HIS A 392 5.27 10.16 -37.24
C HIS A 392 4.33 8.99 -37.55
N ARG A 393 3.00 9.16 -37.40
CA ARG A 393 1.99 8.12 -37.62
C ARG A 393 0.98 8.55 -38.68
N SER A 394 0.40 7.58 -39.39
CA SER A 394 -0.53 7.80 -40.50
C SER A 394 -1.99 7.47 -40.15
N GLU A 395 -2.21 6.83 -39.00
CA GLU A 395 -3.52 6.42 -38.50
C GLU A 395 -4.44 7.62 -38.22
N GLY A 396 -3.85 8.77 -37.87
CA GLY A 396 -4.59 10.02 -37.63
C GLY A 396 -5.41 10.00 -36.35
N CYS A 397 -6.47 10.80 -36.33
CA CYS A 397 -7.48 10.86 -35.27
C CYS A 397 -8.88 10.82 -35.88
N THR A 398 -9.91 10.78 -35.03
CA THR A 398 -11.29 11.04 -35.42
C THR A 398 -11.74 12.40 -34.89
N THR A 399 -13.00 12.79 -35.12
CA THR A 399 -13.60 13.97 -34.48
C THR A 399 -13.57 13.88 -32.96
N ARG A 400 -13.46 12.68 -32.39
CA ARG A 400 -13.37 12.45 -30.93
C ARG A 400 -12.15 13.11 -30.32
N ALA A 401 -11.02 13.22 -31.02
CA ALA A 401 -9.83 13.89 -30.48
C ALA A 401 -10.13 15.34 -30.06
N VAL A 402 -10.77 16.12 -30.94
CA VAL A 402 -11.12 17.52 -30.62
C VAL A 402 -12.31 17.58 -29.67
N ASP A 403 -13.34 16.75 -29.87
CA ASP A 403 -14.52 16.74 -29.01
C ASP A 403 -14.17 16.42 -27.55
N TRP A 404 -13.31 15.42 -27.32
CA TRP A 404 -12.87 15.01 -26.00
C TRP A 404 -11.83 15.96 -25.40
N ALA A 405 -10.85 16.44 -26.17
CA ALA A 405 -9.92 17.47 -25.69
C ALA A 405 -10.67 18.74 -25.26
N ALA A 406 -11.71 19.12 -26.00
CA ALA A 406 -12.56 20.25 -25.67
C ALA A 406 -13.38 20.00 -24.39
N SER A 407 -13.92 18.80 -24.24
CA SER A 407 -14.61 18.35 -23.01
C SER A 407 -13.71 18.38 -21.78
N SER A 408 -12.40 18.14 -21.92
CA SER A 408 -11.43 18.18 -20.82
C SER A 408 -10.71 19.53 -20.66
N GLY A 409 -10.99 20.50 -21.53
CA GLY A 409 -10.44 21.86 -21.44
C GLY A 409 -9.00 22.01 -21.94
N HIS A 410 -8.50 21.05 -22.73
CA HIS A 410 -7.13 21.05 -23.27
C HIS A 410 -7.03 21.96 -24.50
N LEU A 411 -6.98 23.28 -24.24
CA LEU A 411 -6.98 24.31 -25.29
C LEU A 411 -5.82 24.17 -26.28
N ASP A 412 -4.63 23.85 -25.79
CA ASP A 412 -3.43 23.63 -26.58
C ASP A 412 -3.58 22.46 -27.57
N VAL A 413 -4.16 21.36 -27.12
CA VAL A 413 -4.46 20.19 -27.96
C VAL A 413 -5.54 20.52 -28.99
N VAL A 414 -6.63 21.19 -28.58
CA VAL A 414 -7.70 21.62 -29.50
C VAL A 414 -7.14 22.55 -30.59
N ASP A 415 -6.33 23.52 -30.20
CA ASP A 415 -5.71 24.50 -31.09
C ASP A 415 -4.73 23.82 -32.07
N PHE A 416 -3.91 22.90 -31.59
CA PHE A 416 -3.01 22.11 -32.43
C PHE A 416 -3.79 21.26 -33.44
N LEU A 417 -4.74 20.44 -32.98
CA LEU A 417 -5.50 19.53 -33.84
C LEU A 417 -6.29 20.30 -34.90
N THR A 418 -6.95 21.40 -34.54
CA THR A 418 -7.75 22.18 -35.49
C THR A 418 -6.93 22.92 -36.56
N ARG A 419 -5.65 23.20 -36.30
CA ARG A 419 -4.73 23.80 -37.29
C ARG A 419 -4.03 22.78 -38.18
N HIS A 420 -3.82 21.56 -37.68
CA HIS A 420 -2.97 20.56 -38.34
C HIS A 420 -3.72 19.32 -38.85
N ARG A 421 -5.01 19.16 -38.51
CA ARG A 421 -5.86 18.03 -38.92
C ARG A 421 -7.13 18.53 -39.62
N THR A 422 -7.73 17.67 -40.45
CA THR A 422 -8.89 18.00 -41.29
C THR A 422 -10.19 17.38 -40.80
N GLU A 423 -10.13 16.47 -39.83
CA GLU A 423 -11.28 15.75 -39.27
C GLU A 423 -12.27 16.70 -38.58
N GLY A 424 -11.76 17.81 -38.03
CA GLY A 424 -12.57 18.82 -37.37
C GLY A 424 -13.18 18.33 -36.05
N PHE A 425 -14.34 18.90 -35.71
CA PHE A 425 -15.04 18.66 -34.46
C PHE A 425 -16.55 18.64 -34.70
N THR A 426 -17.30 18.03 -33.79
CA THR A 426 -18.77 18.04 -33.84
C THR A 426 -19.33 19.13 -32.90
N TYR A 427 -20.65 19.32 -32.91
CA TYR A 427 -21.30 20.19 -31.92
C TYR A 427 -21.06 19.74 -30.47
N LYS A 428 -20.69 18.46 -30.25
CA LYS A 428 -20.36 17.91 -28.93
C LYS A 428 -19.15 18.60 -28.30
N ALA A 429 -18.11 18.95 -29.08
CA ALA A 429 -16.96 19.71 -28.57
C ALA A 429 -17.39 21.01 -27.88
N VAL A 430 -18.23 21.80 -28.56
CA VAL A 430 -18.74 23.09 -28.07
C VAL A 430 -19.64 22.89 -26.85
N LEU A 431 -20.56 21.93 -26.93
CA LEU A 431 -21.51 21.63 -25.86
C LEU A 431 -20.83 21.12 -24.59
N TRP A 432 -19.89 20.19 -24.70
CA TRP A 432 -19.19 19.61 -23.55
C TRP A 432 -18.22 20.59 -22.92
N ALA A 433 -17.45 21.34 -23.72
CA ALA A 433 -16.62 22.42 -23.22
C ALA A 433 -17.44 23.45 -22.42
N ALA A 434 -18.62 23.83 -22.91
CA ALA A 434 -19.53 24.72 -22.19
C ALA A 434 -20.13 24.07 -20.94
N THR A 435 -20.48 22.78 -21.00
CA THR A 435 -21.01 22.05 -19.84
C THR A 435 -20.02 22.08 -18.68
N LYS A 436 -18.73 21.91 -18.95
CA LYS A 436 -17.64 21.95 -17.96
C LYS A 436 -17.03 23.34 -17.73
N GLY A 437 -17.52 24.38 -18.42
CA GLY A 437 -17.11 25.78 -18.19
C GLY A 437 -15.77 26.19 -18.83
N HIS A 438 -15.29 25.46 -19.83
CA HIS A 438 -14.03 25.74 -20.53
C HIS A 438 -14.18 26.90 -21.54
N LYS A 439 -14.22 28.13 -21.02
CA LYS A 439 -14.53 29.36 -21.77
C LYS A 439 -13.64 29.58 -22.99
N ASP A 440 -12.33 29.39 -22.84
CA ASP A 440 -11.38 29.69 -23.92
C ASP A 440 -11.45 28.67 -25.06
N VAL A 441 -11.75 27.41 -24.73
CA VAL A 441 -12.05 26.36 -25.72
C VAL A 441 -13.33 26.69 -26.48
N VAL A 442 -14.40 27.11 -25.79
CA VAL A 442 -15.67 27.49 -26.44
C VAL A 442 -15.47 28.69 -27.38
N ARG A 443 -14.66 29.69 -26.97
CA ARG A 443 -14.32 30.84 -27.83
C ARG A 443 -13.58 30.40 -29.08
N LEU A 444 -12.54 29.57 -28.94
CA LEU A 444 -11.76 29.07 -30.06
C LEU A 444 -12.63 28.28 -31.04
N LEU A 445 -13.39 27.30 -30.53
CA LEU A 445 -14.28 26.49 -31.37
C LEU A 445 -15.38 27.34 -32.04
N GLY A 446 -15.92 28.34 -31.34
CA GLY A 446 -16.88 29.27 -31.91
C GLY A 446 -16.30 30.09 -33.06
N GLN A 447 -15.06 30.57 -32.94
CA GLN A 447 -14.35 31.26 -34.02
C GLN A 447 -14.10 30.34 -35.22
N LEU A 448 -13.77 29.07 -34.98
CA LEU A 448 -13.54 28.08 -36.03
C LEU A 448 -14.83 27.63 -36.74
N ASP A 449 -15.99 27.74 -36.08
CA ASP A 449 -17.31 27.44 -36.64
C ASP A 449 -17.92 28.61 -37.43
N ALA A 450 -17.27 29.78 -37.42
CA ALA A 450 -17.67 30.94 -38.19
C ALA A 450 -17.48 30.71 -39.71
N PRO A 451 -18.34 31.27 -40.58
CA PRO A 451 -19.32 32.32 -40.29
C PRO A 451 -20.75 31.82 -40.00
N GLN A 452 -21.05 30.54 -40.22
CA GLN A 452 -22.43 30.02 -40.12
C GLN A 452 -22.83 29.67 -38.69
N TYR A 453 -21.85 29.32 -37.84
CA TYR A 453 -22.07 28.92 -36.45
C TYR A 453 -23.02 27.72 -36.31
N ASP A 454 -23.04 26.81 -37.30
CA ASP A 454 -23.97 25.69 -37.33
C ASP A 454 -23.79 24.71 -36.15
N ARG A 455 -22.54 24.43 -35.76
CA ARG A 455 -22.23 23.55 -34.63
C ARG A 455 -22.54 24.23 -33.30
N VAL A 456 -22.29 25.54 -33.19
CA VAL A 456 -22.66 26.33 -32.01
C VAL A 456 -24.18 26.41 -31.86
N ARG A 457 -24.92 26.69 -32.94
CA ARG A 457 -26.40 26.70 -32.95
C ARG A 457 -26.97 25.35 -32.56
N ARG A 458 -26.40 24.26 -33.10
CA ARG A 458 -26.78 22.90 -32.72
C ARG A 458 -26.49 22.60 -31.25
N ALA A 459 -25.35 23.02 -30.71
CA ALA A 459 -25.03 22.87 -29.29
C ALA A 459 -26.01 23.64 -28.38
N ILE A 460 -26.41 24.86 -28.76
CA ILE A 460 -27.42 25.65 -28.05
C ILE A 460 -28.78 24.96 -28.10
N ALA A 461 -29.21 24.48 -29.28
CA ALA A 461 -30.46 23.75 -29.45
C ALA A 461 -30.49 22.49 -28.58
N GLU A 462 -29.40 21.71 -28.58
CA GLU A 462 -29.26 20.51 -27.74
C GLU A 462 -29.36 20.83 -26.24
N ALA A 463 -28.65 21.87 -25.78
CA ALA A 463 -28.72 22.30 -24.39
C ALA A 463 -30.14 22.70 -23.97
N LYS A 464 -30.90 23.35 -24.86
CA LYS A 464 -32.32 23.68 -24.61
C LYS A 464 -33.21 22.43 -24.56
N VAL A 465 -33.04 21.48 -25.50
CA VAL A 465 -33.81 20.22 -25.52
C VAL A 465 -33.54 19.39 -24.26
N ALA A 466 -32.30 19.35 -23.80
CA ALA A 466 -31.89 18.68 -22.56
C ALA A 466 -32.26 19.45 -21.27
N MET A 467 -33.04 20.55 -21.36
CA MET A 467 -33.44 21.42 -20.25
C MET A 467 -32.26 22.05 -19.47
N ARG A 468 -31.09 22.18 -20.10
CA ARG A 468 -29.87 22.82 -19.56
C ARG A 468 -29.80 24.29 -19.98
N HIS A 469 -30.77 25.09 -19.53
CA HIS A 469 -30.93 26.50 -19.94
C HIS A 469 -29.77 27.40 -19.52
N ASP A 470 -29.08 27.06 -18.43
CA ASP A 470 -27.86 27.71 -17.97
C ASP A 470 -26.72 27.54 -18.98
N LYS A 471 -26.57 26.33 -19.54
CA LYS A 471 -25.54 26.04 -20.56
C LYS A 471 -25.85 26.66 -21.91
N ALA A 472 -27.14 26.71 -22.29
CA ALA A 472 -27.58 27.44 -23.47
C ALA A 472 -27.26 28.95 -23.33
N SER A 473 -27.58 29.55 -22.19
CA SER A 473 -27.26 30.96 -21.89
C SER A 473 -25.75 31.21 -21.89
N TYR A 474 -24.98 30.32 -21.28
CA TYR A 474 -23.52 30.39 -21.27
C TYR A 474 -22.93 30.37 -22.69
N LEU A 475 -23.39 29.44 -23.55
CA LEU A 475 -22.95 29.38 -24.94
C LEU A 475 -23.26 30.67 -25.69
N GLN A 476 -24.45 31.24 -25.51
CA GLN A 476 -24.86 32.51 -26.11
C GLN A 476 -23.98 33.67 -25.64
N GLU A 477 -23.66 33.73 -24.34
CA GLU A 477 -22.80 34.77 -23.77
C GLU A 477 -21.36 34.66 -24.31
N VAL A 478 -20.80 33.44 -24.36
CA VAL A 478 -19.39 33.23 -24.72
C VAL A 478 -19.15 33.37 -26.23
N THR A 479 -20.08 32.92 -27.06
CA THR A 479 -19.94 32.93 -28.53
C THR A 479 -20.60 34.14 -29.19
N GLY A 480 -21.52 34.83 -28.51
CA GLY A 480 -22.35 35.88 -29.10
C GLY A 480 -23.44 35.37 -30.06
N VAL A 481 -23.60 34.05 -30.19
CA VAL A 481 -24.57 33.42 -31.10
C VAL A 481 -25.88 33.18 -30.37
N VAL A 482 -26.99 33.71 -30.89
CA VAL A 482 -28.33 33.47 -30.36
C VAL A 482 -28.95 32.25 -31.05
N GLY A 483 -29.42 31.27 -30.27
CA GLY A 483 -30.16 30.12 -30.81
C GLY A 483 -31.64 30.45 -30.95
N ALA A 484 -32.18 30.44 -32.17
CA ALA A 484 -33.59 30.68 -32.46
C ALA A 484 -34.45 29.44 -32.13
N ASP A 485 -35.76 29.62 -31.95
CA ASP A 485 -36.67 28.48 -31.76
C ASP A 485 -36.77 27.61 -33.03
N ASP A 486 -36.57 28.22 -34.20
CA ASP A 486 -36.42 27.51 -35.47
C ASP A 486 -35.20 26.58 -35.48
N ASP A 487 -34.11 26.91 -34.76
CA ASP A 487 -32.94 26.02 -34.64
C ASP A 487 -33.29 24.77 -33.81
N ILE A 488 -34.15 24.89 -32.78
CA ILE A 488 -34.65 23.75 -32.00
C ILE A 488 -35.46 22.82 -32.90
N MET A 489 -36.33 23.37 -33.76
CA MET A 489 -37.12 22.57 -34.69
C MET A 489 -36.24 21.95 -35.78
N ARG A 490 -35.28 22.70 -36.31
CA ARG A 490 -34.36 22.27 -37.37
C ARG A 490 -33.43 21.14 -36.92
N PHE A 491 -32.87 21.23 -35.72
CA PHE A 491 -31.92 20.23 -35.21
C PHE A 491 -32.59 19.17 -34.32
N GLY A 492 -33.75 19.47 -33.72
CA GLY A 492 -34.48 18.56 -32.84
C GLY A 492 -35.16 17.39 -33.55
N VAL A 493 -35.49 17.52 -34.84
CA VAL A 493 -36.07 16.41 -35.66
C VAL A 493 -35.03 15.31 -35.96
N LEU A 494 -33.73 15.61 -35.89
CA LEU A 494 -32.64 14.66 -36.10
C LEU A 494 -32.31 13.81 -34.86
N LEU A 495 -32.98 14.04 -33.72
CA LEU A 495 -32.71 13.39 -32.42
C LEU A 495 -33.35 12.00 -32.25
N ARG A 496 -33.88 11.40 -33.32
CA ARG A 496 -34.44 10.03 -33.32
C ARG A 496 -33.73 9.07 -34.27
N GLN A 497 -32.47 9.33 -34.61
CA GLN A 497 -31.63 8.32 -35.26
C GLN A 497 -30.70 7.72 -34.21
N PRO A 498 -30.76 6.38 -34.00
CA PRO A 498 -29.90 5.70 -33.07
C PRO A 498 -28.56 5.45 -33.77
N ASP A 499 -27.66 6.42 -33.75
CA ASP A 499 -26.27 6.17 -34.15
C ASP A 499 -25.33 6.99 -33.25
N ASP A 500 -24.34 6.27 -32.69
CA ASP A 500 -23.25 6.66 -31.79
C ASP A 500 -23.48 6.55 -30.27
N ASP A 501 -24.54 5.88 -29.81
CA ASP A 501 -24.57 5.26 -28.49
C ASP A 501 -23.80 3.92 -28.52
N ASP A 502 -22.49 4.02 -28.74
CA ASP A 502 -21.58 3.01 -28.19
C ASP A 502 -20.59 3.70 -27.25
N TYR A 503 -21.17 4.36 -26.24
CA TYR A 503 -20.50 4.69 -25.00
C TYR A 503 -20.32 3.45 -24.10
N SER A 504 -20.61 2.23 -24.58
CA SER A 504 -20.33 1.00 -23.85
C SER A 504 -18.86 0.57 -23.96
N ASP A 505 -18.08 1.18 -24.86
CA ASP A 505 -16.63 0.99 -24.93
C ASP A 505 -15.86 1.90 -23.92
N TRP A 506 -16.58 2.48 -22.94
CA TRP A 506 -16.02 3.21 -21.78
C TRP A 506 -15.46 2.28 -20.69
N ASP A 507 -15.27 1.02 -21.03
CA ASP A 507 -14.75 -0.01 -20.15
C ASP A 507 -13.23 -0.19 -20.32
N ALA A 508 -12.50 0.93 -20.48
CA ALA A 508 -11.11 0.95 -20.01
C ALA A 508 -11.05 0.85 -18.47
N ASP A 509 -12.17 1.16 -17.80
CA ASP A 509 -12.38 0.86 -16.39
C ASP A 509 -12.76 -0.62 -16.13
N GLN A 510 -13.19 -1.45 -17.11
CA GLN A 510 -13.38 -2.90 -16.85
C GLN A 510 -12.09 -3.72 -16.83
N ILE A 511 -10.97 -3.19 -17.33
CA ILE A 511 -9.66 -3.77 -17.02
C ILE A 511 -9.12 -3.23 -15.68
N ASP A 512 -9.60 -2.05 -15.26
CA ASP A 512 -9.39 -1.55 -13.90
C ASP A 512 -10.38 -2.14 -12.88
N ASP A 513 -11.46 -2.84 -13.25
CA ASP A 513 -12.33 -3.53 -12.29
C ASP A 513 -11.82 -4.95 -11.98
N ASP A 514 -11.19 -5.62 -12.94
CA ASP A 514 -10.45 -6.88 -12.70
C ASP A 514 -9.03 -6.64 -12.11
N LEU A 515 -8.64 -5.40 -11.81
CA LEU A 515 -7.42 -5.08 -11.05
C LEU A 515 -7.64 -4.11 -9.88
N GLY A 516 -8.72 -3.34 -9.90
CA GLY A 516 -9.15 -2.38 -8.87
C GLY A 516 -10.10 -2.99 -7.85
N SER A 517 -10.90 -4.01 -8.21
CA SER A 517 -11.42 -4.95 -7.20
C SER A 517 -10.27 -5.68 -6.48
N PHE A 518 -9.14 -5.91 -7.18
CA PHE A 518 -7.92 -6.49 -6.62
C PHE A 518 -7.05 -5.51 -5.80
N GLU A 519 -7.13 -4.19 -6.01
CA GLU A 519 -6.53 -3.20 -5.08
C GLU A 519 -7.41 -2.97 -3.84
N HIS A 520 -8.74 -3.14 -3.94
CA HIS A 520 -9.64 -3.01 -2.80
C HIS A 520 -9.46 -4.16 -1.79
N GLU A 521 -9.11 -5.37 -2.23
CA GLU A 521 -8.79 -6.50 -1.35
C GLU A 521 -7.45 -6.31 -0.60
N LEU A 522 -6.48 -5.59 -1.17
CA LEU A 522 -5.22 -5.23 -0.48
C LEU A 522 -5.40 -4.19 0.65
N ARG A 523 -6.49 -3.42 0.65
CA ARG A 523 -6.80 -2.48 1.74
C ARG A 523 -7.56 -3.11 2.91
N LEU A 524 -8.05 -4.34 2.75
CA LEU A 524 -8.81 -5.05 3.78
C LEU A 524 -8.06 -6.24 4.40
N GLY A 525 -6.80 -6.47 3.99
CA GLY A 525 -5.96 -7.58 4.45
C GLY A 525 -4.53 -7.16 4.82
N VAL A 526 -4.36 -6.02 5.49
CA VAL A 526 -3.16 -5.69 6.29
C VAL A 526 -3.53 -5.70 7.75
#